data_AF-A0A392T9Y2-F1
#
_entry.id   AF-A0A392T9Y2-F1
#
_cell.length_a   1.000
_cell.length_b   1.000
_cell.length_c   1.000
_cell.angle_alpha   90.00
_cell.angle_beta   90.00
_cell.angle_gamma   90.00
#
_symmetry.space_group_name_H-M   'P 1'
#
loop_
_entity.id
_entity.type
_entity.pdbx_description
1 polymer ?
#
loop_
_entity_poly.entity_id
_entity_poly.type
_entity_poly.pdbx_seq_one_letter_code
_entity_poly.pdbx_strand_id
1 'polypeptide(L)' 'MTLLNPTFSVENLKYMGYDGDPSYAIRVTRRRHVDRKKQRSERNVLQCFVFGPMKAGKSALLDSFIGRYFSCYLEVPG' A
#
# COMPACT_ATOMS: atom_id res chain seq x y z
N MET A 1 0.70 -6.54 -1.47
CA MET A 1 1.09 -7.52 -2.51
C MET A 1 0.13 -7.51 -3.69
N THR A 2 -1.17 -7.77 -3.49
CA THR A 2 -2.16 -7.97 -4.58
C THR A 2 -2.28 -6.82 -5.59
N LEU A 3 -2.22 -5.57 -5.15
CA LEU A 3 -2.28 -4.42 -6.07
C LEU A 3 -1.07 -4.34 -7.01
N LEU A 4 0.13 -4.72 -6.53
CA LEU A 4 1.39 -4.62 -7.27
C LEU A 4 1.69 -5.89 -8.07
N ASN A 5 1.39 -7.06 -7.50
CA ASN A 5 1.61 -8.36 -8.11
C ASN A 5 0.47 -9.33 -7.74
N PRO A 6 -0.63 -9.33 -8.53
CA PRO A 6 -1.78 -10.19 -8.26
C PRO A 6 -1.46 -11.67 -8.48
N THR A 7 -0.64 -12.02 -9.48
CA THR A 7 -0.25 -13.41 -9.77
C THR A 7 0.46 -14.05 -8.59
N PHE A 8 1.46 -13.38 -8.03
CA PHE A 8 2.17 -13.86 -6.83
C PHE A 8 1.23 -13.98 -5.62
N SER A 9 0.22 -13.13 -5.54
CA SER A 9 -0.76 -13.21 -4.45
C SER A 9 -1.66 -14.45 -4.60
N VAL A 10 -2.06 -14.82 -5.82
CA VAL A 10 -2.81 -16.07 -6.09
C VAL A 10 -1.96 -17.30 -5.79
N GLU A 11 -0.69 -17.30 -6.17
CA GLU A 11 0.24 -18.39 -5.88
C GLU A 11 0.34 -18.62 -4.36
N ASN A 12 0.53 -17.56 -3.58
CA ASN A 12 0.57 -17.64 -2.13
C ASN A 12 -0.73 -18.15 -1.51
N LEU A 13 -1.89 -17.78 -2.07
CA LEU A 13 -3.18 -18.32 -1.61
C LEU A 13 -3.25 -19.84 -1.79
N LYS A 14 -2.74 -20.36 -2.92
CA LYS A 14 -2.65 -21.81 -3.15
C LYS A 14 -1.69 -22.47 -2.16
N TYR A 15 -0.52 -21.88 -1.94
CA TYR A 15 0.46 -22.41 -0.96
C TYR A 15 -0.07 -22.41 0.48
N MET A 16 -0.92 -21.45 0.85
CA MET A 16 -1.57 -21.40 2.17
C MET A 16 -2.74 -22.39 2.33
N GLY A 17 -3.12 -23.13 1.27
CA GLY A 17 -4.25 -24.05 1.32
C GLY A 17 -5.60 -23.35 1.30
N TYR A 18 -5.75 -22.26 0.55
CA TYR A 18 -7.06 -21.63 0.33
C TYR A 18 -8.01 -22.62 -0.38
N ASP A 19 -9.08 -23.02 0.32
CA ASP A 19 -9.99 -24.10 -0.08
C ASP A 19 -10.96 -23.71 -1.22
N GLY A 20 -11.13 -22.41 -1.47
CA GLY A 20 -11.96 -21.90 -2.56
C GLY A 20 -11.21 -21.72 -3.88
N ASP A 21 -11.93 -21.40 -4.96
CA ASP A 21 -11.29 -20.89 -6.17
C ASP A 21 -10.62 -19.54 -5.86
N PRO A 22 -9.27 -19.40 -6.03
CA PRO A 22 -8.55 -18.18 -5.74
C PRO A 22 -9.05 -16.94 -6.50
N SER A 23 -9.80 -17.13 -7.60
CA SER A 23 -10.43 -16.03 -8.33
C SER A 23 -11.40 -15.22 -7.45
N TYR A 24 -12.08 -15.85 -6.49
CA TYR A 24 -13.00 -15.18 -5.56
C TYR A 24 -12.28 -14.34 -4.49
N ALA A 25 -11.00 -14.62 -4.22
CA ALA A 25 -10.20 -13.86 -3.26
C ALA A 25 -9.71 -12.52 -3.84
N ILE A 26 -9.78 -12.32 -5.16
CA ILE A 26 -9.29 -11.11 -5.83
C ILE A 26 -10.43 -10.33 -6.47
N ARG A 27 -10.69 -9.13 -5.94
CA ARG A 27 -11.65 -8.20 -6.54
C ARG A 27 -10.97 -7.28 -7.56
N VAL A 28 -11.30 -7.46 -8.84
CA VAL A 28 -10.92 -6.51 -9.89
C VAL A 28 -11.77 -5.26 -9.79
N THR A 29 -11.14 -4.10 -9.62
CA THR A 29 -11.84 -2.80 -9.62
C THR A 29 -11.90 -2.20 -11.02
N ARG A 30 -12.94 -1.40 -11.30
CA ARG A 30 -13.12 -0.72 -12.60
C ARG A 30 -11.98 0.26 -12.90
N ARG A 31 -11.89 0.74 -14.14
CA ARG A 31 -10.87 1.71 -14.58
C ARG A 31 -10.99 3.06 -13.84
N ARG A 32 -9.85 3.66 -13.47
CA ARG A 32 -9.76 4.93 -12.69
C ARG A 32 -10.44 6.11 -13.37
N HIS A 33 -10.43 6.15 -14.70
CA HIS A 33 -11.10 7.23 -15.46
C HIS A 33 -12.60 7.30 -15.17
N VAL A 34 -13.27 6.16 -14.94
CA VAL A 34 -14.70 6.12 -14.62
C VAL A 34 -14.98 6.74 -13.25
N ASP A 35 -14.16 6.43 -12.24
CA ASP A 35 -14.30 7.00 -10.90
C ASP A 35 -14.06 8.51 -10.89
N ARG A 36 -13.08 8.99 -11.66
CA ARG A 36 -12.80 10.42 -11.81
C ARG A 36 -13.96 11.18 -12.45
N LYS A 37 -14.56 10.62 -13.51
CA LYS A 37 -15.75 11.22 -14.14
C LYS A 37 -16.92 11.32 -13.16
N LYS A 38 -17.07 10.34 -12.25
CA LYS A 38 -18.13 10.28 -11.24
C LYS A 38 -17.79 11.00 -9.92
N GLN A 39 -16.55 11.47 -9.73
CA GLN A 39 -16.04 12.00 -8.45
C GLN A 39 -16.30 11.06 -7.25
N ARG A 40 -16.35 9.76 -7.50
CA ARG A 40 -16.63 8.74 -6.47
C ARG A 40 -15.87 7.46 -6.79
N SER A 41 -15.06 7.01 -5.84
CA SER A 41 -14.28 5.77 -5.93
C SER A 41 -14.85 4.73 -4.99
N GLU A 42 -14.95 3.49 -5.47
CA GLU A 42 -15.25 2.30 -4.64
C GLU A 42 -13.97 1.52 -4.28
N ARG A 43 -12.78 2.04 -4.62
CA ARG A 43 -11.51 1.42 -4.25
C ARG A 43 -11.22 1.62 -2.77
N ASN A 44 -10.86 0.54 -2.10
CA ASN A 44 -10.39 0.55 -0.71
C ASN A 44 -8.86 0.68 -0.58
N VAL A 45 -8.13 0.48 -1.69
CA VAL A 45 -6.65 0.54 -1.71
C VAL A 45 -6.22 1.60 -2.72
N LEU A 46 -5.36 2.51 -2.28
CA LEU A 46 -4.78 3.59 -3.08
C LEU A 46 -3.26 3.53 -2.99
N GLN A 47 -2.59 3.77 -4.12
CA GLN A 47 -1.14 3.87 -4.19
C GLN A 47 -0.73 5.34 -4.31
N CYS A 48 0.09 5.79 -3.37
CA CYS A 48 0.63 7.15 -3.32
C CYS A 48 2.14 7.12 -3.49
N PHE A 49 2.66 7.98 -4.36
CA PHE A 49 4.11 8.15 -4.56
C PHE A 49 4.58 9.38 -3.80
N VAL A 50 5.63 9.23 -2.98
CA VAL A 50 6.21 10.31 -2.17
C VAL A 50 7.50 10.80 -2.81
N PHE A 51 7.53 12.08 -3.21
CA PHE A 51 8.67 12.70 -3.89
C PHE A 51 9.26 13.83 -3.05
N GLY A 52 10.55 14.13 -3.25
CA GLY A 52 11.26 15.20 -2.55
C GLY A 52 12.78 15.01 -2.55
N PRO A 53 13.56 16.05 -2.21
CA PRO A 53 15.02 16.02 -2.23
C PRO A 53 15.62 15.05 -1.21
N MET A 54 16.93 14.79 -1.30
CA MET A 54 17.64 13.96 -0.33
C MET A 54 17.48 14.54 1.08
N LYS A 55 17.29 13.68 2.09
CA LYS A 55 17.04 14.07 3.50
C LYS A 55 15.76 14.89 3.80
N ALA A 56 14.82 15.02 2.86
CA ALA A 56 13.54 15.73 3.08
C ALA A 56 12.53 15.02 4.02
N GLY A 57 12.94 14.00 4.79
CA GLY A 57 12.05 13.28 5.70
C GLY A 57 11.03 12.34 5.05
N LYS A 58 11.19 11.98 3.76
CA LYS A 58 10.27 11.07 3.05
C LYS A 58 10.06 9.73 3.77
N SER A 59 11.12 9.13 4.32
CA SER A 59 11.03 7.88 5.08
C SER A 59 10.30 8.09 6.40
N ALA A 60 10.63 9.15 7.14
CA ALA A 60 9.93 9.50 8.38
C ALA A 60 8.42 9.70 8.17
N LEU A 61 8.02 10.29 7.03
CA LEU A 61 6.61 10.37 6.64
C LEU A 61 5.97 8.98 6.51
N LEU A 62 6.61 8.05 5.80
CA LEU A 62 6.10 6.68 5.65
C LEU A 62 6.08 5.90 6.98
N ASP A 63 7.12 6.07 7.80
CA ASP A 63 7.24 5.43 9.11
C ASP A 63 6.12 5.87 10.07
N SER A 64 5.68 7.13 9.98
CA SER A 64 4.57 7.63 10.78
C SER A 64 3.24 6.88 10.53
N PHE A 65 2.97 6.44 9.30
CA PHE A 65 1.77 5.68 8.96
C PHE A 65 1.74 4.27 9.56
N ILE A 66 2.89 3.73 9.97
CA ILE A 66 3.00 2.42 10.63
C ILE A 66 3.33 2.54 12.12
N GLY A 67 3.16 3.73 12.69
CA GLY A 67 3.36 3.99 14.12
C GLY A 67 4.82 4.04 14.58
N ARG A 68 5.77 4.17 13.63
CA ARG A 68 7.20 4.34 13.93
C ARG A 68 7.52 5.83 13.96
N TYR A 69 7.26 6.45 15.11
CA TYR A 69 7.55 7.86 15.29
C TYR A 69 9.04 8.10 15.47
N PHE A 70 9.52 9.24 14.97
CA PHE A 70 10.88 9.68 15.24
C PHE A 70 11.00 9.99 16.73
N SER A 71 11.75 9.17 17.47
CA SER A 71 12.10 9.52 18.84
C SER A 71 13.18 10.59 18.78
N CYS A 72 12.81 11.83 19.10
CA CYS A 72 13.77 12.87 19.44
C CYS A 72 14.43 12.53 20.79
N TYR A 73 15.29 11.51 20.83
CA TYR A 73 16.37 11.55 21.79
C TYR A 73 17.34 12.59 21.24
N LEU A 74 17.33 13.76 21.88
CA LEU A 74 18.40 14.73 21.73
C LEU A 74 19.71 13.95 21.85
N GLU A 75 20.51 13.93 20.80
CA GLU A 75 21.94 13.72 20.94
C GLU A 75 22.39 14.83 21.88
N VAL A 76 22.49 14.54 23.18
CA VAL A 76 23.27 15.33 24.11
C VAL A 76 24.71 15.11 23.64
N PRO A 77 25.39 16.12 23.07
CA PRO A 77 26.80 15.96 22.75
C PRO A 77 27.53 15.78 24.08
N GLY A 78 28.11 14.59 24.26
CA GLY A 78 29.18 14.33 25.23
C GLY A 78 30.52 14.65 24.62
#